data_AF-A0A920C1L8-F1
#
_entry.id   AF-A0A920C1L8-F1
#
_cell.length_a   1.000
_cell.length_b   1.000
_cell.length_c   1.000
_cell.angle_alpha   90.00
_cell.angle_beta   90.00
_cell.angle_gamma   90.00
#
_symmetry.space_group_name_H-M   'P 1'
#
loop_
_entity.id
_entity.type
_entity.pdbx_description
1 polymer ?
#
loop_
_entity_poly.entity_id
_entity_poly.type
_entity_poly.pdbx_seq_one_letter_code
_entity_poly.pdbx_strand_id
1 'polypeptide(L)' 'MITEKKQEDLLIRELNRKLLLGEIEEKVLSITYNLLSDKLYAIDDAIPELIEAIILLNQEQQVIIQEIGRLRGFNLS' A
#
# COMPACT_ATOMS: atom_id res chain seq x y z
N MET A 1 -1.33 -20.58 21.91
CA MET A 1 0.09 -20.59 21.52
C MET A 1 0.16 -20.38 20.02
N ILE A 2 0.85 -19.33 19.57
CA ILE A 2 1.16 -19.13 18.14
C ILE A 2 2.34 -20.07 17.86
N THR A 3 2.21 -20.94 16.86
CA THR A 3 3.30 -21.82 16.42
C THR A 3 4.33 -21.02 15.62
N GLU A 4 5.60 -21.45 15.60
CA GLU A 4 6.67 -20.78 14.82
C GLU A 4 6.27 -20.58 13.36
N LYS A 5 5.64 -21.59 12.74
CA LYS A 5 5.07 -21.49 11.39
C LYS A 5 4.10 -20.32 11.22
N LYS A 6 3.26 -20.05 12.22
CA LYS A 6 2.30 -18.93 12.19
C LYS A 6 3.01 -17.58 12.38
N GLN A 7 4.19 -17.54 12.99
CA GLN A 7 5.01 -16.33 13.08
C GLN A 7 5.74 -16.05 11.76
N GLU A 8 6.26 -17.07 11.10
CA GLU A 8 6.87 -16.95 9.77
C GLU A 8 5.86 -16.50 8.71
N ASP A 9 4.67 -17.12 8.67
CA ASP A 9 3.60 -16.76 7.74
C ASP A 9 3.18 -15.29 7.92
N LEU A 10 3.11 -14.82 9.18
CA LEU A 10 2.81 -13.43 9.49
C LEU A 10 3.94 -12.49 9.02
N LEU A 11 5.20 -12.84 9.27
CA LEU A 11 6.35 -12.03 8.85
C LEU A 11 6.42 -11.89 7.33
N ILE A 12 6.26 -12.99 6.59
CA ILE A 12 6.24 -12.97 5.12
C ILE A 12 5.11 -12.08 4.62
N ARG A 13 3.91 -12.20 5.22
CA ARG A 13 2.78 -11.36 4.85
C ARG A 13 3.08 -9.87 5.06
N GLU A 14 3.59 -9.49 6.23
CA GLU A 14 3.87 -8.07 6.51
C GLU A 14 5.02 -7.51 5.65
N LEU A 15 6.04 -8.32 5.32
CA LEU A 15 7.10 -7.93 4.40
C LEU A 15 6.58 -7.67 2.99
N ASN A 16 5.71 -8.54 2.47
CA ASN A 16 5.08 -8.35 1.17
C ASN A 16 4.23 -7.08 1.12
N ARG A 17 3.55 -6.75 2.22
CA ARG A 17 2.74 -5.52 2.32
C ARG A 17 3.61 -4.28 2.37
N LYS A 18 4.76 -4.33 3.04
CA LYS A 18 5.73 -3.22 3.01
C LYS A 18 6.35 -3.03 1.62
N LEU A 19 6.60 -4.11 0.88
CA LEU A 19 7.07 -4.05 -0.50
C LEU A 19 6.05 -3.37 -1.41
N LEU A 20 4.77 -3.80 -1.34
CA LEU A 20 3.67 -3.19 -2.10
C LEU A 20 3.54 -1.68 -1.82
N LEU A 21 3.67 -1.26 -0.55
CA LEU A 21 3.68 0.17 -0.22
C LEU A 21 4.83 0.92 -0.90
N GLY A 22 6.03 0.34 -0.94
CA GLY A 22 7.17 0.95 -1.63
C GLY A 22 6.97 1.09 -3.13
N GLU A 23 6.39 0.07 -3.79
CA GLU A 23 6.08 0.11 -5.22
C GLU A 23 5.05 1.21 -5.55
N ILE A 24 4.04 1.40 -4.69
CA ILE A 24 3.05 2.46 -4.87
C ILE A 24 3.67 3.85 -4.62
N GLU A 25 4.53 4.00 -3.61
CA GLU A 25 5.28 5.24 -3.35
C GLU A 25 6.17 5.62 -4.55
N GLU A 26 6.87 4.66 -5.17
CA GLU A 26 7.65 4.87 -6.39
C GLU A 26 6.76 5.26 -7.59
N LYS A 27 5.58 4.65 -7.74
CA LYS A 27 4.62 5.00 -8.79
C LYS A 27 4.14 6.45 -8.64
N VAL A 28 3.80 6.88 -7.42
CA VAL A 28 3.43 8.29 -7.14
C VAL A 28 4.58 9.24 -7.46
N LEU A 29 5.81 8.90 -7.07
CA LEU A 29 7.00 9.70 -7.37
C LEU A 29 7.20 9.85 -8.89
N SER A 30 7.09 8.75 -9.64
CA SER A 30 7.22 8.72 -11.10
C SER A 30 6.18 9.62 -11.78
N ILE A 31 4.91 9.48 -11.41
CA ILE A 31 3.81 10.32 -11.93
C ILE A 31 4.08 11.81 -11.64
N THR A 32 4.53 12.12 -10.42
CA THR A 32 4.85 13.50 -10.02
C THR A 32 6.01 14.06 -10.84
N TYR A 33 7.07 13.29 -11.06
CA TYR A 33 8.19 13.70 -11.91
C TYR A 33 7.76 13.88 -13.36
N ASN A 34 6.92 13.00 -13.91
CA ASN A 34 6.45 13.11 -15.29
C ASN A 34 5.57 14.36 -15.49
N LEU A 35 4.70 14.67 -14.54
CA LEU A 35 3.90 15.90 -14.54
C LEU A 35 4.76 17.18 -14.46
N LEU A 36 5.86 17.14 -13.71
CA LEU A 36 6.75 18.29 -13.52
C LEU A 36 7.76 18.47 -14.65
N SER A 37 8.17 17.38 -15.30
CA SER A 37 9.31 17.38 -16.23
C SER A 37 8.95 17.55 -17.69
N ASP A 38 7.73 17.20 -18.15
CA ASP A 38 7.43 17.32 -19.58
C ASP A 38 5.96 17.54 -19.95
N LYS A 39 5.74 18.29 -21.03
CA LYS A 39 4.41 18.71 -21.54
C LYS A 39 3.62 17.61 -22.25
N LEU A 40 4.15 16.37 -22.27
CA LEU A 40 3.59 15.21 -22.99
C LEU A 40 2.80 14.26 -22.09
N TYR A 41 3.06 14.26 -20.78
CA TYR A 41 2.28 13.49 -19.82
C TYR A 41 1.14 14.38 -19.33
N ALA A 42 -0.04 14.19 -19.93
CA ALA A 42 -1.14 15.09 -19.68
C ALA A 42 -1.71 14.87 -18.27
N ILE A 43 -2.29 15.92 -17.71
CA ILE A 43 -3.03 15.83 -16.45
C ILE A 43 -4.10 14.72 -16.53
N ASP A 44 -4.69 14.54 -17.70
CA ASP A 44 -5.70 13.51 -17.97
C ASP A 44 -5.17 12.08 -17.84
N ASP A 45 -3.87 11.85 -18.09
CA ASP A 45 -3.21 10.56 -17.90
C ASP A 45 -2.79 10.35 -16.44
N ALA A 46 -2.33 11.41 -15.77
CA ALA A 46 -1.83 11.35 -14.40
C ALA A 46 -2.93 11.15 -13.34
N ILE A 47 -4.10 11.78 -13.53
CA ILE A 47 -5.22 11.70 -12.57
C ILE A 47 -5.68 10.26 -12.31
N PRO A 48 -5.99 9.42 -13.32
CA PRO A 48 -6.45 8.06 -13.07
C PRO A 48 -5.38 7.21 -12.39
N GLU A 49 -4.10 7.37 -12.75
CA GLU A 49 -3.00 6.64 -12.11
C GLU A 49 -2.80 7.05 -10.65
N LEU A 50 -2.94 8.34 -10.33
CA LEU A 50 -2.90 8.83 -8.94
C LEU A 50 -4.08 8.32 -8.12
N ILE A 51 -5.29 8.30 -8.69
CA ILE A 51 -6.47 7.74 -8.01
C ILE A 51 -6.25 6.27 -7.70
N GLU A 52 -5.74 5.48 -8.64
CA GLU A 52 -5.43 4.06 -8.43
C GLU A 52 -4.40 3.87 -7.31
N ALA A 53 -3.30 4.63 -7.33
CA ALA A 53 -2.28 4.58 -6.29
C ALA A 53 -2.85 4.92 -4.91
N ILE A 54 -3.68 5.96 -4.80
CA ILE A 54 -4.34 6.36 -3.54
C ILE A 54 -5.30 5.26 -3.04
N ILE A 55 -6.06 4.63 -3.93
CA ILE A 55 -6.96 3.53 -3.56
C ILE A 55 -6.17 2.36 -2.98
N LEU A 56 -5.09 1.96 -3.63
CA LEU A 56 -4.23 0.85 -3.17
C LEU A 56 -3.58 1.16 -1.82
N LEU A 57 -3.07 2.38 -1.62
CA LEU A 57 -2.53 2.82 -0.32
C LEU A 57 -3.58 2.72 0.78
N ASN A 58 -4.81 3.15 0.51
CA ASN A 58 -5.88 3.11 1.49
C ASN A 58 -6.29 1.66 1.82
N GLN A 59 -6.39 0.78 0.82
CA GLN A 59 -6.67 -0.64 1.04
C GLN A 59 -5.60 -1.30 1.92
N GLU A 60 -4.32 -1.06 1.65
CA GLU A 60 -3.24 -1.61 2.47
C GLU A 60 -3.22 -1.04 3.88
N GLN A 61 -3.46 0.27 4.06
CA GLN A 61 -3.61 0.84 5.40
C GLN A 61 -4.75 0.18 6.18
N GLN A 62 -5.91 -0.07 5.55
CA GLN A 62 -7.03 -0.74 6.19
C GLN A 62 -6.68 -2.16 6.62
N VAL A 63 -6.01 -2.94 5.77
CA VAL A 63 -5.64 -4.30 6.13
C VAL A 63 -4.54 -4.29 7.23
N ILE A 64 -3.66 -3.27 7.30
CA ILE A 64 -2.70 -3.13 8.43
C ILE A 64 -3.47 -2.85 9.73
N ILE A 65 -4.42 -1.91 9.71
CA ILE A 65 -5.26 -1.58 10.86
C ILE A 65 -6.02 -2.81 11.36
N GLN A 66 -6.62 -3.59 10.46
CA GLN A 66 -7.35 -4.81 10.82
C GLN A 66 -6.44 -5.85 11.48
N GLU A 67 -5.24 -6.05 10.95
CA GLU A 67 -4.32 -7.07 11.47
C GLU A 67 -3.70 -6.65 12.81
N ILE A 68 -3.36 -5.36 12.99
CA ILE A 68 -2.97 -4.81 14.30
C ILE A 68 -4.14 -4.87 15.29
N GLY A 69 -5.37 -4.57 14.84
CA GLY A 69 -6.58 -4.67 15.65
C GLY A 69 -6.81 -6.09 16.18
N ARG A 70 -6.65 -7.09 15.32
CA ARG A 70 -6.71 -8.53 15.67
C ARG A 70 -5.66 -8.91 16.71
N LEU A 71 -4.44 -8.36 16.61
CA LEU A 71 -3.38 -8.58 17.61
C LEU A 71 -3.69 -7.92 18.96
N ARG A 72 -4.46 -6.82 18.98
CA ARG A 72 -4.93 -6.16 20.22
C ARG A 72 -6.24 -6.74 20.77
N GLY A 73 -6.86 -7.73 20.12
CA GLY A 73 -8.16 -8.26 20.51
C GLY A 73 -9.36 -7.34 20.17
N PHE A 74 -9.15 -6.32 19.33
CA PHE A 74 -10.21 -5.47 18.81
C PHE A 74 -10.77 -6.04 17.50
N ASN A 75 -12.03 -6.49 17.55
CA ASN A 75 -12.83 -6.66 16.34
C ASN A 75 -13.49 -5.30 16.05
N LEU A 76 -13.10 -4.65 14.97
CA LEU A 76 -13.87 -3.54 14.41
C LEU A 76 -15.10 -4.17 13.72
N SER A 77 -16.24 -4.08 14.40
CA SER A 77 -17.57 -4.44 13.90
C SER A 77 -18.04 -3.48 12.82
#